data_AF-A0A094LAG5-F1
#
_entry.id   AF-A0A094LAG5-F1
#
_cell.length_a   1.000
_cell.length_b   1.000
_cell.length_c   1.000
_cell.angle_alpha   90.00
_cell.angle_beta   90.00
_cell.angle_gamma   90.00
#
_symmetry.space_group_name_H-M   'P 1'
#
loop_
_entity.id
_entity.type
_entity.pdbx_description
1 polymer ?
#
loop_
_entity_poly.entity_id
_entity_poly.type
_entity_poly.pdbx_seq_one_letter_code
_entity_poly.pdbx_strand_id
1 'polypeptide(L)'
;RDEDDINDVTSMAGVNLNEENACILAANSDLIGTVIRSCTDEPFLSSDVLQKKILNIGKRHDIMELNSDVVNLISHATQERLRGLLEKLTVIAQHRVSTHKGSDRYIVSSDTRAQLRFLEKLDHLEKQRKHEEEREMLLRAAKSRSNKEDPEQLRLKQKAKEMQQLELAQMQQREANLTALAAIGPRKKRPLDS
;
A
#
# COMPACT_ATOMS: atom_id res chain seq x y z
N ARG A 1 -46.24 -61.89 -3.58
CA ARG A 1 -46.10 -60.46 -3.96
C ARG A 1 -44.65 -60.32 -4.41
N ASP A 2 -44.27 -61.15 -5.38
CA ASP A 2 -42.89 -61.66 -5.55
C ASP A 2 -42.45 -61.61 -7.03
N GLU A 3 -43.11 -60.75 -7.83
CA GLU A 3 -42.78 -60.53 -9.25
C GLU A 3 -41.93 -59.25 -9.46
N ASP A 4 -41.74 -58.45 -8.39
CA ASP A 4 -40.97 -57.20 -8.46
C ASP A 4 -39.45 -57.42 -8.25
N ASP A 5 -39.04 -58.58 -7.72
CA ASP A 5 -37.63 -58.90 -7.43
C ASP A 5 -36.86 -59.45 -8.65
N ILE A 6 -37.56 -59.99 -9.65
CA ILE A 6 -36.95 -60.60 -10.85
C ILE A 6 -36.38 -59.57 -11.82
N ASN A 7 -36.88 -58.33 -11.79
CA ASN A 7 -36.45 -57.24 -12.65
C ASN A 7 -35.69 -56.13 -11.90
N ASP A 8 -35.47 -56.31 -10.59
CA ASP A 8 -34.64 -55.41 -9.79
C ASP A 8 -33.18 -55.84 -9.90
N VAL A 9 -32.45 -55.13 -10.77
CA VAL A 9 -31.03 -55.35 -11.04
C VAL A 9 -30.18 -55.19 -9.78
N THR A 10 -30.62 -54.37 -8.82
CA THR A 10 -29.90 -54.14 -7.57
C THR A 10 -30.04 -55.32 -6.62
N SER A 11 -31.23 -55.90 -6.53
CA SER A 11 -31.48 -57.16 -5.80
C SER A 11 -30.77 -58.36 -6.46
N MET A 12 -30.72 -58.44 -7.80
CA MET A 12 -29.95 -59.47 -8.52
C MET A 12 -28.44 -59.40 -8.25
N ALA A 13 -27.90 -58.19 -8.04
CA ALA A 13 -26.51 -57.98 -7.67
C ALA A 13 -26.21 -58.26 -6.18
N GLY A 14 -27.24 -58.62 -5.39
CA GLY A 14 -27.13 -58.86 -3.95
C GLY A 14 -26.89 -57.59 -3.14
N VAL A 15 -27.19 -56.41 -3.70
CA VAL A 15 -26.97 -55.11 -3.05
C VAL A 15 -28.26 -54.68 -2.35
N ASN A 16 -28.20 -54.52 -1.03
CA ASN A 16 -29.32 -54.01 -0.25
C ASN A 16 -29.24 -52.48 -0.15
N LEU A 17 -30.02 -51.79 -0.99
CA LEU A 17 -30.06 -50.32 -1.03
C LEU A 17 -30.39 -49.67 0.31
N ASN A 18 -31.21 -50.33 1.16
CA ASN A 18 -31.57 -49.78 2.46
C ASN A 18 -30.41 -49.85 3.44
N GLU A 19 -29.61 -50.93 3.38
CA GLU A 19 -28.40 -51.09 4.17
C GLU A 19 -27.29 -50.15 3.71
N GLU A 20 -27.11 -50.01 2.40
CA GLU A 20 -26.12 -49.09 1.84
C GLU A 20 -26.49 -47.62 2.14
N ASN A 21 -27.76 -47.24 1.99
CA ASN A 21 -28.23 -45.92 2.41
C ASN A 21 -28.05 -45.67 3.92
N ALA A 22 -28.32 -46.67 4.77
CA ALA A 22 -28.10 -46.55 6.21
C ALA A 22 -26.61 -46.40 6.54
N CYS A 23 -25.73 -47.13 5.84
CA CYS A 23 -24.29 -47.04 6.01
C CYS A 23 -23.75 -45.67 5.55
N ILE A 24 -24.23 -45.14 4.42
CA ILE A 24 -23.90 -43.79 3.94
C ILE A 24 -24.36 -42.72 4.93
N LEU A 25 -25.57 -42.83 5.48
CA LEU A 25 -26.08 -41.86 6.46
C LEU A 25 -25.31 -41.93 7.79
N ALA A 26 -24.95 -43.14 8.26
CA ALA A 26 -24.17 -43.33 9.48
C ALA A 26 -22.73 -42.82 9.33
N ALA A 27 -22.04 -43.18 8.24
CA ALA A 27 -20.68 -42.73 7.96
C ALA A 27 -20.59 -41.20 7.76
N ASN A 28 -21.58 -40.61 7.11
CA ASN A 28 -21.67 -39.14 7.00
C ASN A 28 -22.00 -38.50 8.34
N SER A 29 -22.83 -39.11 9.18
CA SER A 29 -23.12 -38.61 10.54
C SER A 29 -21.86 -38.57 11.42
N ASP A 30 -21.05 -39.62 11.42
CA ASP A 30 -19.83 -39.69 12.24
C ASP A 30 -18.73 -38.72 11.76
N LEU A 31 -18.59 -38.58 10.43
CA LEU A 31 -17.62 -37.67 9.82
C LEU A 31 -18.05 -36.20 9.90
N ILE A 32 -19.33 -35.90 9.73
CA ILE A 32 -19.87 -34.54 9.81
C ILE A 32 -20.00 -34.09 11.27
N GLY A 33 -20.34 -35.00 12.20
CA GLY A 33 -20.43 -34.72 13.63
C GLY A 33 -19.09 -34.36 14.28
N THR A 34 -17.98 -34.89 13.77
CA THR A 34 -16.62 -34.55 14.25
C THR A 34 -16.05 -33.28 13.62
N VAL A 35 -16.44 -32.94 12.37
CA VAL A 35 -15.89 -31.79 11.64
C VAL A 35 -16.65 -30.48 11.93
N ILE A 36 -17.94 -30.50 12.27
CA ILE A 36 -18.73 -29.27 12.45
C ILE A 36 -18.46 -28.56 13.80
N ARG A 37 -17.84 -29.20 14.80
CA ARG A 37 -17.66 -28.56 16.11
C ARG A 37 -16.47 -29.10 16.93
N SER A 38 -15.25 -29.05 16.38
CA SER A 38 -14.03 -29.37 17.14
C SER A 38 -13.17 -28.15 17.50
N CYS A 39 -13.60 -26.92 17.17
CA CYS A 39 -12.94 -25.73 17.70
C CYS A 39 -13.47 -25.49 19.11
N THR A 40 -12.61 -25.65 20.11
CA THR A 40 -12.86 -25.13 21.44
C THR A 40 -13.11 -23.62 21.33
N ASP A 41 -14.16 -23.14 21.98
CA ASP A 41 -14.48 -21.71 22.01
C ASP A 41 -13.46 -21.01 22.92
N GLU A 42 -12.28 -20.76 22.35
CA GLU A 42 -11.15 -20.17 23.05
C GLU A 42 -11.14 -18.65 22.86
N PRO A 43 -11.03 -17.88 23.95
CA PRO A 43 -10.97 -16.44 23.85
C PRO A 43 -9.69 -16.01 23.13
N PHE A 44 -9.86 -15.23 22.06
CA PHE A 44 -8.77 -14.63 21.29
C PHE A 44 -7.83 -13.74 22.12
N LEU A 45 -8.38 -12.97 23.06
CA LEU A 45 -7.65 -12.12 24.01
C LEU A 45 -7.36 -12.87 25.30
N SER A 46 -6.29 -12.47 26.00
CA SER A 46 -6.00 -12.98 27.35
C SER A 46 -7.09 -12.56 28.34
N SER A 47 -7.95 -13.50 28.73
CA SER A 47 -9.10 -13.27 29.61
C SER A 47 -8.71 -12.67 30.95
N ASP A 48 -7.63 -13.14 31.59
CA ASP A 48 -7.18 -12.65 32.90
C ASP A 48 -6.80 -11.17 32.87
N VAL A 49 -6.04 -10.77 31.84
CA VAL A 49 -5.56 -9.39 31.70
C VAL A 49 -6.72 -8.47 31.33
N LEU A 50 -7.60 -8.95 30.45
CA LEU A 50 -8.79 -8.20 30.01
C LEU A 50 -9.75 -7.99 31.18
N GLN A 51 -10.07 -9.03 31.94
CA GLN A 51 -10.93 -8.96 33.11
C GLN A 51 -10.38 -8.01 34.17
N LYS A 52 -9.08 -8.10 34.50
CA LYS A 52 -8.43 -7.16 35.45
C LYS A 52 -8.53 -5.71 34.99
N LYS A 53 -8.36 -5.45 33.68
CA LYS A 53 -8.50 -4.11 33.12
C LYS A 53 -9.93 -3.61 33.16
N ILE A 54 -10.91 -4.45 32.79
CA ILE A 54 -12.33 -4.09 32.83
C ILE A 54 -12.75 -3.77 34.26
N LEU A 55 -12.40 -4.61 35.23
CA LEU A 55 -12.72 -4.37 36.65
C LEU A 55 -12.03 -3.11 37.19
N ASN A 56 -10.77 -2.84 36.84
CA ASN A 56 -10.09 -1.62 37.26
C ASN A 56 -10.81 -0.35 36.75
N ILE A 57 -11.25 -0.36 35.48
CA ILE A 57 -12.03 0.75 34.92
C ILE A 57 -13.42 0.80 35.56
N GLY A 58 -14.08 -0.35 35.71
CA GLY A 58 -15.42 -0.50 36.24
C GLY A 58 -15.60 -0.09 37.70
N LYS A 59 -14.54 -0.20 38.53
CA LYS A 59 -14.56 0.29 39.93
C LYS A 59 -14.93 1.76 40.07
N ARG A 60 -14.62 2.59 39.06
CA ARG A 60 -15.01 4.02 39.04
C ARG A 60 -16.50 4.23 38.74
N HIS A 61 -17.19 3.17 38.33
CA HIS A 61 -18.58 3.15 37.90
C HIS A 61 -19.40 2.12 38.70
N ASP A 62 -18.95 1.75 39.90
CA ASP A 62 -19.60 0.78 40.81
C ASP A 62 -19.78 -0.64 40.22
N ILE A 63 -18.96 -1.03 39.24
CA ILE A 63 -18.92 -2.39 38.70
C ILE A 63 -17.85 -3.19 39.46
N MET A 64 -18.32 -4.06 40.35
CA MET A 64 -17.46 -4.83 41.27
C MET A 64 -17.14 -6.24 40.78
N GLU A 65 -18.01 -6.84 39.96
CA GLU A 65 -17.87 -8.20 39.44
C GLU A 65 -18.23 -8.27 37.96
N LEU A 66 -17.63 -9.23 37.25
CA LEU A 66 -17.80 -9.44 35.82
C LEU A 66 -17.84 -10.93 35.51
N ASN A 67 -18.88 -11.37 34.81
CA ASN A 67 -19.01 -12.76 34.33
C ASN A 67 -17.94 -13.06 33.25
N SER A 68 -17.34 -14.25 33.29
CA SER A 68 -16.41 -14.77 32.27
C SER A 68 -17.01 -14.75 30.86
N ASP A 69 -18.31 -14.98 30.72
CA ASP A 69 -18.98 -15.00 29.41
C ASP A 69 -18.91 -13.64 28.72
N VAL A 70 -18.96 -12.55 29.49
CA VAL A 70 -18.85 -11.18 28.96
C VAL A 70 -17.43 -10.93 28.46
N VAL A 71 -16.42 -11.43 29.17
CA VAL A 71 -15.01 -11.33 28.76
C VAL A 71 -14.78 -12.09 27.46
N ASN A 72 -15.32 -13.31 27.35
CA ASN A 72 -15.25 -14.12 26.15
C ASN A 72 -15.97 -13.44 24.98
N LEU A 73 -17.18 -12.91 25.20
CA LEU A 73 -17.91 -12.18 24.15
C LEU A 73 -17.13 -10.96 23.63
N ILE A 74 -16.55 -10.16 24.53
CA ILE A 74 -15.71 -9.01 24.14
C ILE A 74 -14.49 -9.48 23.34
N SER A 75 -13.89 -10.60 23.74
CA SER A 75 -12.77 -11.22 23.06
C SER A 75 -13.13 -11.62 21.62
N HIS A 76 -14.25 -12.33 21.42
CA HIS A 76 -14.74 -12.70 20.09
C HIS A 76 -15.18 -11.49 19.26
N ALA A 77 -15.86 -10.52 19.85
CA ALA A 77 -16.22 -9.28 19.16
C ALA A 77 -14.98 -8.51 18.68
N THR A 78 -13.90 -8.53 19.47
CA THR A 78 -12.61 -7.95 19.07
C THR A 78 -11.97 -8.73 17.93
N GLN A 79 -11.99 -10.06 17.98
CA GLN A 79 -11.50 -10.92 16.91
C GLN A 79 -12.26 -10.66 15.59
N GLU A 80 -13.58 -10.59 15.62
CA GLU A 80 -14.40 -10.30 14.43
C GLU A 80 -14.15 -8.88 13.91
N ARG A 81 -13.95 -7.91 14.80
CA ARG A 81 -13.53 -6.56 14.39
C ARG A 81 -12.18 -6.59 13.67
N LEU A 82 -11.21 -7.35 14.16
CA LEU A 82 -9.89 -7.50 13.55
C LEU A 82 -9.97 -8.23 12.21
N ARG A 83 -10.82 -9.26 12.10
CA ARG A 83 -11.11 -9.94 10.83
C ARG A 83 -11.61 -8.96 9.77
N GLY A 84 -12.60 -8.12 10.11
CA GLY A 84 -13.10 -7.10 9.20
C GLY A 84 -12.06 -6.03 8.80
N LEU A 85 -11.09 -5.73 9.68
CA LEU A 85 -9.95 -4.88 9.32
C LEU A 85 -8.98 -5.58 8.36
N LEU A 86 -8.71 -6.86 8.58
CA LEU A 86 -7.86 -7.67 7.71
C LEU A 86 -8.48 -7.87 6.31
N GLU A 87 -9.80 -8.04 6.22
CA GLU A 87 -10.52 -8.10 4.95
C GLU A 87 -10.35 -6.81 4.15
N LYS A 88 -10.55 -5.65 4.80
CA LYS A 88 -10.31 -4.33 4.17
C LYS A 88 -8.86 -4.16 3.74
N LEU A 89 -7.91 -4.59 4.58
CA LEU A 89 -6.48 -4.54 4.25
C LEU A 89 -6.15 -5.44 3.05
N THR A 90 -6.79 -6.60 2.95
CA THR A 90 -6.64 -7.51 1.82
C THR A 90 -7.13 -6.87 0.53
N VAL A 91 -8.29 -6.19 0.56
CA VAL A 91 -8.77 -5.41 -0.58
C VAL A 91 -7.74 -4.35 -0.98
N ILE A 92 -7.25 -3.54 -0.02
CA ILE A 92 -6.23 -2.52 -0.30
C ILE A 92 -4.95 -3.14 -0.90
N ALA A 93 -4.50 -4.28 -0.37
CA ALA A 93 -3.34 -4.99 -0.88
C ALA A 93 -3.55 -5.47 -2.33
N GLN A 94 -4.72 -6.02 -2.64
CA GLN A 94 -5.10 -6.37 -4.01
C GLN A 94 -5.05 -5.14 -4.92
N HIS A 95 -5.66 -4.02 -4.53
CA HIS A 95 -5.60 -2.77 -5.32
C HIS A 95 -4.16 -2.29 -5.58
N ARG A 96 -3.22 -2.52 -4.66
CA ARG A 96 -1.79 -2.17 -4.85
C ARG A 96 -1.08 -3.09 -5.82
N VAL A 97 -1.41 -4.38 -5.83
CA VAL A 97 -0.77 -5.40 -6.67
C VAL A 97 -1.42 -5.48 -8.06
N SER A 98 -2.71 -5.15 -8.17
CA SER A 98 -3.47 -5.16 -9.42
C SER A 98 -2.95 -4.12 -10.42
N THR A 99 -1.94 -4.48 -11.19
CA THR A 99 -1.47 -3.69 -12.33
C THR A 99 -2.29 -4.06 -13.57
N HIS A 100 -3.18 -3.17 -13.98
CA HIS A 100 -3.93 -3.30 -15.25
C HIS A 100 -3.07 -2.90 -16.47
N LYS A 101 -1.84 -2.43 -16.22
CA LYS A 101 -0.87 -2.05 -17.25
C LYS A 101 -0.36 -3.30 -17.95
N GLY A 102 -0.72 -3.45 -19.23
CA GLY A 102 -0.26 -4.57 -20.08
C GLY A 102 -1.30 -5.66 -20.36
N SER A 103 -2.55 -5.50 -19.90
CA SER A 103 -3.63 -6.38 -20.32
C SER A 103 -4.27 -5.87 -21.60
N ASP A 104 -4.28 -6.70 -22.64
CA ASP A 104 -4.81 -6.40 -23.98
C ASP A 104 -6.33 -6.11 -24.00
N ARG A 105 -7.02 -6.40 -22.88
CA ARG A 105 -8.45 -6.15 -22.68
C ARG A 105 -8.78 -4.75 -22.16
N TYR A 106 -7.77 -3.94 -21.81
CA TYR A 106 -7.97 -2.62 -21.23
C TYR A 106 -7.35 -1.54 -22.12
N ILE A 107 -8.15 -0.50 -22.43
CA ILE A 107 -7.70 0.68 -23.16
C ILE A 107 -7.53 1.83 -22.16
N VAL A 108 -6.42 2.56 -22.27
CA VAL A 108 -6.18 3.75 -21.44
C VAL A 108 -7.16 4.84 -21.87
N SER A 109 -8.17 5.12 -21.04
CA SER A 109 -9.17 6.15 -21.33
C SER A 109 -8.70 7.58 -20.99
N SER A 110 -7.88 7.74 -19.95
CA SER A 110 -7.32 9.04 -19.54
C SER A 110 -6.02 8.86 -18.76
N ASP A 111 -4.97 9.60 -19.12
CA ASP A 111 -3.69 9.63 -18.39
C ASP A 111 -3.49 11.00 -17.72
N THR A 112 -4.28 11.25 -16.67
CA THR A 112 -4.19 12.48 -15.87
C THR A 112 -2.81 12.66 -15.23
N ARG A 113 -2.10 11.56 -14.95
CA ARG A 113 -0.75 11.63 -14.37
C ARG A 113 0.29 12.12 -15.37
N ALA A 114 0.20 11.72 -16.64
CA ALA A 114 1.02 12.30 -17.69
C ALA A 114 0.68 13.77 -17.95
N GLN A 115 -0.61 14.12 -17.94
CA GLN A 115 -1.06 15.52 -18.06
C GLN A 115 -0.50 16.40 -16.92
N LEU A 116 -0.58 15.93 -15.66
CA LEU A 116 0.02 16.64 -14.52
C LEU A 116 1.53 16.83 -14.67
N ARG A 117 2.25 15.78 -15.09
CA ARG A 117 3.69 15.88 -15.36
C ARG A 117 4.02 16.84 -16.49
N PHE A 118 3.14 16.98 -17.48
CA PHE A 118 3.31 17.97 -18.54
C PHE A 118 3.14 19.39 -17.98
N LEU A 119 2.13 19.63 -17.14
CA LEU A 119 1.93 20.92 -16.47
C LEU A 119 3.10 21.28 -15.54
N GLU A 120 3.64 20.32 -14.79
CA GLU A 120 4.83 20.51 -13.96
C GLU A 120 6.05 20.93 -14.80
N LYS A 121 6.23 20.34 -15.99
CA LYS A 121 7.30 20.74 -16.92
C LYS A 121 7.09 22.16 -17.46
N LEU A 122 5.85 22.53 -17.77
CA LEU A 122 5.54 23.89 -18.22
C LEU A 122 5.83 24.93 -17.12
N ASP A 123 5.43 24.67 -15.88
CA ASP A 123 5.75 25.53 -14.74
C ASP A 123 7.27 25.68 -14.56
N HIS A 124 8.02 24.59 -14.72
CA HIS A 124 9.48 24.65 -14.66
C HIS A 124 10.08 25.53 -15.75
N LEU A 125 9.60 25.41 -16.99
CA LEU A 125 10.04 26.25 -18.11
C LEU A 125 9.68 27.72 -17.91
N GLU A 126 8.48 28.01 -17.40
CA GLU A 126 8.07 29.40 -17.11
C GLU A 126 8.96 30.04 -16.04
N LYS A 127 9.29 29.28 -14.98
CA LYS A 127 10.22 29.73 -13.94
C LYS A 127 11.63 29.98 -14.50
N GLN A 128 12.11 29.12 -15.38
CA GLN A 128 13.40 29.32 -16.05
C GLN A 128 13.37 30.60 -16.90
N ARG A 129 12.33 30.80 -17.70
CA ARG A 129 12.20 32.00 -18.53
C ARG A 129 12.18 33.28 -17.70
N LYS A 130 11.41 33.31 -16.61
CA LYS A 130 11.38 34.47 -15.69
C LYS A 130 12.75 34.75 -15.07
N HIS A 131 13.45 33.71 -14.63
CA HIS A 131 14.80 33.86 -14.07
C HIS A 131 15.80 34.38 -15.12
N GLU A 132 15.69 33.92 -16.37
CA GLU A 132 16.51 34.42 -17.49
C GLU A 132 16.18 35.89 -17.82
N GLU A 133 14.90 36.27 -17.84
CA GLU A 133 14.45 37.65 -18.05
C GLU A 133 14.97 38.59 -16.93
N GLU A 134 14.86 38.19 -15.66
CA GLU A 134 15.40 38.93 -14.51
C GLU A 134 16.92 39.09 -14.60
N ARG A 135 17.61 38.02 -15.02
CA ARG A 135 19.05 38.03 -15.25
C ARG A 135 19.44 38.97 -16.38
N GLU A 136 18.74 38.92 -17.51
CA GLU A 136 18.99 39.79 -18.66
C GLU A 136 18.77 41.26 -18.28
N MET A 137 17.71 41.54 -17.52
CA MET A 137 17.42 42.89 -17.01
C MET A 137 18.56 43.41 -16.13
N LEU A 138 19.08 42.60 -15.20
CA LEU A 138 20.21 42.96 -14.35
C LEU A 138 21.48 43.23 -15.16
N LEU A 139 21.77 42.39 -16.16
CA LEU A 139 22.91 42.57 -17.05
C LEU A 139 22.77 43.82 -17.93
N ARG A 140 21.55 44.11 -18.42
CA ARG A 140 21.23 45.29 -19.22
C ARG A 140 21.36 46.57 -18.41
N ALA A 141 20.85 46.58 -17.18
CA ALA A 141 21.00 47.70 -16.25
C ALA A 141 22.49 47.97 -15.95
N ALA A 142 23.29 46.93 -15.71
CA ALA A 142 24.73 47.04 -15.45
C ALA A 142 25.55 47.53 -16.67
N LYS A 143 25.10 47.25 -17.90
CA LYS A 143 25.74 47.70 -19.16
C LYS A 143 25.33 49.12 -19.57
N SER A 144 24.28 49.68 -18.97
CA SER A 144 23.82 51.03 -19.27
C SER A 144 24.89 52.07 -18.90
N ARG A 145 25.12 53.04 -19.80
CA ARG A 145 26.14 54.11 -19.63
C ARG A 145 25.58 55.37 -18.96
N SER A 146 24.42 55.27 -18.30
CA SER A 146 23.83 56.37 -17.52
C SER A 146 24.69 56.70 -16.29
N ASN A 147 24.65 57.97 -15.86
CA ASN A 147 25.57 58.66 -14.94
C ASN A 147 26.34 57.81 -13.92
N LYS A 148 27.67 57.98 -13.91
CA LYS A 148 28.64 57.20 -13.12
C LYS A 148 28.62 57.43 -11.59
N GLU A 149 27.69 58.22 -11.06
CA GLU A 149 27.67 58.64 -9.65
C GLU A 149 26.47 58.10 -8.85
N ASP A 150 25.57 57.34 -9.46
CA ASP A 150 24.46 56.72 -8.72
C ASP A 150 24.94 55.47 -7.93
N PRO A 151 24.91 55.49 -6.58
CA PRO A 151 25.32 54.36 -5.77
C PRO A 151 24.49 53.09 -6.02
N GLU A 152 23.24 53.22 -6.48
CA GLU A 152 22.41 52.06 -6.83
C GLU A 152 22.90 51.36 -8.10
N GLN A 153 23.37 52.13 -9.09
CA GLN A 153 23.89 51.60 -10.34
C GLN A 153 25.23 50.85 -10.14
N LEU A 154 26.07 51.31 -9.21
CA LEU A 154 27.28 50.60 -8.80
C LEU A 154 26.95 49.25 -8.13
N ARG A 155 25.95 49.21 -7.24
CA ARG A 155 25.47 47.97 -6.62
C ARG A 155 24.93 46.98 -7.64
N LEU A 156 24.14 47.45 -8.61
CA LEU A 156 23.62 46.61 -9.71
C LEU A 156 24.75 46.00 -10.55
N LYS A 157 25.78 46.79 -10.87
CA LYS A 157 26.96 46.31 -11.61
C LYS A 157 27.79 45.30 -10.82
N GLN A 158 27.96 45.51 -9.51
CA GLN A 158 28.62 44.54 -8.64
C GLN A 158 27.84 43.23 -8.56
N LYS A 159 26.52 43.30 -8.35
CA LYS A 159 25.62 42.14 -8.32
C LYS A 159 25.65 41.34 -9.64
N ALA A 160 25.70 42.04 -10.78
CA ALA A 160 25.86 41.40 -12.08
C ALA A 160 27.20 40.66 -12.25
N LYS A 161 28.30 41.24 -11.73
CA LYS A 161 29.64 40.63 -11.79
C LYS A 161 29.74 39.39 -10.87
N GLU A 162 29.20 39.46 -9.66
CA GLU A 162 29.12 38.34 -8.73
C GLU A 162 28.28 37.19 -9.31
N MET A 163 27.15 37.51 -9.96
CA MET A 163 26.31 36.51 -10.65
C MET A 163 27.05 35.80 -11.80
N GLN A 164 27.85 36.52 -12.59
CA GLN A 164 28.66 35.91 -13.65
C GLN A 164 29.74 34.97 -13.08
N GLN A 165 30.40 35.36 -11.99
CA GLN A 165 31.39 34.51 -11.33
C GLN A 165 30.77 33.24 -10.75
N LEU A 166 29.60 33.36 -10.11
CA LEU A 166 28.87 32.22 -9.57
C LEU A 166 28.46 31.23 -10.66
N GLU A 167 27.98 31.72 -11.81
CA GLU A 167 27.62 30.85 -12.93
C GLU A 167 28.83 30.11 -13.50
N LEU A 168 29.97 30.80 -13.67
CA LEU A 168 31.20 30.18 -14.15
C LEU A 168 31.66 29.08 -13.18
N ALA A 169 31.64 29.35 -11.88
CA ALA A 169 31.98 28.37 -10.85
C ALA A 169 31.04 27.16 -10.86
N GLN A 170 29.73 27.38 -11.04
CA GLN A 170 28.75 26.30 -11.12
C GLN A 170 28.91 25.47 -12.41
N MET A 171 29.27 26.10 -13.53
CA MET A 171 29.59 25.41 -14.78
C MET A 171 30.82 24.52 -14.60
N GLN A 172 31.91 25.07 -14.05
CA GLN A 172 33.13 24.32 -13.75
C GLN A 172 32.87 23.15 -12.80
N GLN A 173 32.04 23.35 -11.77
CA GLN A 173 31.68 22.27 -10.85
C GLN A 173 30.87 21.16 -11.54
N ARG A 174 29.93 21.52 -12.42
CA ARG A 174 29.17 20.54 -13.21
C ARG A 174 30.07 19.75 -14.16
N GLU A 175 31.01 20.41 -14.83
CA GLU A 175 32.01 19.76 -15.68
C GLU A 175 32.88 18.80 -14.87
N ALA A 176 33.41 19.23 -13.72
CA ALA A 176 34.19 18.37 -12.84
C ALA A 176 33.40 17.13 -12.38
N ASN A 177 32.12 17.30 -12.05
CA ASN A 177 31.25 16.17 -11.67
C ASN A 177 31.00 15.20 -12.83
N LEU A 178 30.80 15.70 -14.06
CA LEU A 178 30.66 14.87 -15.25
C LEU A 178 31.95 14.08 -15.54
N THR A 179 33.10 14.74 -15.46
CA THR A 179 34.41 14.08 -15.62
C THR A 179 34.65 13.03 -14.53
N ALA A 180 34.30 13.31 -13.27
CA ALA A 180 34.42 12.35 -12.18
C ALA A 180 33.50 11.12 -12.38
N LEU A 181 32.25 11.33 -12.82
CA LEU A 181 31.34 10.23 -13.14
C LEU A 181 31.84 9.35 -14.29
N ALA A 182 32.43 9.96 -15.33
CA ALA A 182 33.05 9.23 -16.42
C ALA A 182 34.28 8.41 -15.96
N ALA A 183 35.07 8.95 -15.02
CA ALA A 183 36.25 8.30 -14.48
C ALA A 183 35.95 7.14 -13.50
N ILE A 184 34.81 7.18 -12.78
CA ILE A 184 34.41 6.14 -11.81
C ILE A 184 34.13 4.78 -12.49
N GLY A 185 33.78 4.76 -13.78
CA GLY A 185 33.55 3.53 -14.54
C GLY A 185 32.33 2.70 -14.07
N PRO A 186 31.98 1.61 -14.79
CA PRO A 186 30.83 0.79 -14.46
C PRO A 186 31.04 0.04 -13.14
N ARG A 187 30.25 0.40 -12.11
CA ARG A 187 30.23 -0.29 -10.83
C ARG A 187 29.76 -1.75 -11.02
N LYS A 188 30.65 -2.73 -10.80
CA LYS A 188 30.24 -4.12 -10.52
C LYS A 188 29.37 -4.11 -9.26
N LYS A 189 28.06 -4.37 -9.41
CA LYS A 189 27.18 -4.61 -8.26
C LYS A 189 27.66 -5.89 -7.58
N ARG A 190 27.94 -5.82 -6.27
CA ARG A 190 28.19 -7.02 -5.47
C ARG A 190 26.94 -7.91 -5.55
N PRO A 191 27.07 -9.21 -5.81
CA PRO A 191 25.92 -10.12 -5.73
C PRO A 191 25.37 -10.06 -4.30
N LEU A 192 24.05 -9.92 -4.19
CA LEU A 192 23.35 -10.08 -2.92
C LEU A 192 23.29 -11.59 -2.67
N ASP A 193 23.96 -12.06 -1.62
CA ASP A 193 23.84 -13.45 -1.17
C ASP A 193 22.40 -13.72 -0.73
N SER A 194 21.84 -14.82 -1.24
CA SER A 194 20.51 -15.34 -0.97
C SER A 194 20.31 -15.78 0.48
#